data_AF-A0A4Q0IU93-F1
#
_entry.id   AF-A0A4Q0IU93-F1
#
_cell.length_a   1.000
_cell.length_b   1.000
_cell.length_c   1.000
_cell.angle_alpha   90.00
_cell.angle_beta   90.00
_cell.angle_gamma   90.00
#
_symmetry.space_group_name_H-M   'P 1'
#
loop_
_entity.id
_entity.type
_entity.pdbx_description
1 polymer ?
#
loop_
_entity_poly.entity_id
_entity_poly.type
_entity_poly.pdbx_seq_one_letter_code
_entity_poly.pdbx_strand_id
1 'polypeptide(L)'
;MRNKFILTVLFFASVFAHINAADSDNNKPDVAEPKSFTRTLRPDSIDLDCILDFNFNPEGLRRHIDKVILILNDSVALIKTISIGHSDNPTATVSLKKMTADCLRLFLYDLYSTHSSVIKDKYLNESHYIFSNSSIWHIDLTLNGKRIDESLNIYDYMVSFEDPFNFQFDRIRQLMYAITNKIERDILQKNNVTPEAAEWINEMFHDVFYH
;
A
#
# COMPACT_ATOMS: atom_id res chain seq x y z
N MET A 1 -8.74 -26.83 8.40
CA MET A 1 -7.68 -25.98 7.81
C MET A 1 -7.74 -25.84 6.28
N ARG A 2 -8.47 -26.70 5.54
CA ARG A 2 -8.55 -26.64 4.06
C ARG A 2 -9.41 -25.49 3.50
N ASN A 3 -10.42 -25.01 4.25
CA ASN A 3 -11.36 -23.99 3.75
C ASN A 3 -10.80 -22.55 3.78
N LYS A 4 -9.87 -22.22 4.68
CA LYS A 4 -9.26 -20.88 4.73
C LYS A 4 -8.37 -20.61 3.51
N PHE A 5 -7.66 -21.64 3.04
CA PHE A 5 -6.80 -21.56 1.86
C PHE A 5 -7.59 -21.36 0.56
N ILE A 6 -8.77 -21.97 0.46
CA ILE A 6 -9.64 -21.87 -0.73
C ILE A 6 -10.23 -20.45 -0.87
N LEU A 7 -10.60 -19.81 0.24
CA LEU A 7 -11.08 -18.42 0.24
C LEU A 7 -10.00 -17.43 -0.19
N THR A 8 -8.77 -17.60 0.31
CA THR A 8 -7.63 -16.74 -0.08
C THR A 8 -7.32 -16.87 -1.58
N VAL A 9 -7.32 -18.09 -2.13
CA VAL A 9 -7.05 -18.34 -3.56
C VAL A 9 -8.18 -17.82 -4.47
N LEU A 10 -9.45 -17.95 -4.07
CA LEU A 10 -10.59 -17.42 -4.83
C LEU A 10 -10.61 -15.88 -4.87
N PHE A 11 -10.16 -15.22 -3.79
CA PHE A 11 -10.08 -13.76 -3.76
C PHE A 11 -8.93 -13.21 -4.61
N PHE A 12 -7.77 -13.89 -4.65
CA PHE A 12 -6.72 -13.52 -5.60
C PHE A 12 -7.23 -13.63 -7.05
N ALA A 13 -7.96 -14.70 -7.39
CA ALA A 13 -8.55 -14.84 -8.73
C ALA A 13 -9.60 -13.76 -9.06
N SER A 14 -10.39 -13.29 -8.09
CA SER A 14 -11.40 -12.23 -8.32
C SER A 14 -10.80 -10.82 -8.40
N VAL A 15 -9.72 -10.55 -7.64
CA VAL A 15 -8.97 -9.28 -7.71
C VAL A 15 -8.33 -9.10 -9.09
N PHE A 16 -7.89 -10.18 -9.75
CA PHE A 16 -7.43 -10.13 -11.15
C PHE A 16 -8.58 -10.06 -12.17
N ALA A 17 -9.80 -10.52 -11.83
CA ALA A 17 -10.92 -10.56 -12.76
C ALA A 17 -11.60 -9.18 -12.98
N HIS A 18 -11.50 -8.25 -12.03
CA HIS A 18 -12.11 -6.92 -12.14
C HIS A 18 -11.40 -5.97 -13.12
N ILE A 19 -10.27 -6.39 -13.71
CA ILE A 19 -9.60 -5.64 -14.79
C ILE A 19 -10.33 -5.81 -16.13
N ASN A 20 -11.19 -6.84 -16.27
CA ASN A 20 -11.84 -7.19 -17.55
C ASN A 20 -13.33 -6.86 -17.64
N ALA A 21 -13.90 -6.13 -16.68
CA ALA A 21 -15.33 -5.77 -16.68
C ALA A 21 -15.54 -4.25 -16.78
N ALA A 22 -14.87 -3.62 -17.73
CA ALA A 22 -15.19 -2.27 -18.18
C ALA A 22 -14.75 -2.09 -19.65
N ASP A 23 -15.42 -2.81 -20.55
CA ASP A 23 -15.76 -2.26 -21.87
C ASP A 23 -16.74 -3.20 -22.57
N SER A 24 -18.02 -2.83 -22.55
CA SER A 24 -18.98 -3.30 -23.54
C SER A 24 -19.24 -2.17 -24.52
N ASP A 25 -18.36 -1.99 -25.50
CA ASP A 25 -18.83 -1.72 -26.85
C ASP A 25 -17.73 -1.92 -27.93
N ASN A 26 -18.07 -2.79 -28.87
CA ASN A 26 -17.57 -2.99 -30.23
C ASN A 26 -16.32 -2.21 -30.68
N ASN A 27 -15.17 -2.90 -30.81
CA ASN A 27 -14.46 -3.13 -32.08
C ASN A 27 -13.18 -3.94 -31.85
N LYS A 28 -13.05 -5.07 -32.57
CA LYS A 28 -11.80 -5.84 -32.67
C LYS A 28 -10.75 -5.01 -33.42
N PRO A 29 -9.49 -5.00 -32.92
CA PRO A 29 -8.48 -5.75 -33.66
C PRO A 29 -7.68 -6.67 -32.73
N ASP A 30 -7.09 -7.72 -33.33
CA ASP A 30 -6.18 -8.67 -32.69
C ASP A 30 -5.14 -7.97 -31.83
N VAL A 31 -5.28 -8.09 -30.52
CA VAL A 31 -4.23 -7.80 -29.55
C VAL A 31 -4.06 -9.07 -28.74
N ALA A 32 -2.86 -9.63 -28.81
CA ALA A 32 -2.49 -10.86 -28.10
C ALA A 32 -2.98 -10.80 -26.66
N GLU A 33 -3.73 -11.83 -26.25
CA GLU A 33 -4.16 -12.01 -24.86
C GLU A 33 -2.96 -11.77 -23.93
N PRO A 34 -3.04 -10.82 -22.97
CA PRO A 34 -2.02 -10.74 -21.95
C PRO A 34 -2.04 -12.07 -21.21
N LYS A 35 -0.94 -12.82 -21.31
CA LYS A 35 -0.75 -14.10 -20.62
C LYS A 35 -1.09 -13.87 -19.14
N SER A 36 -2.25 -14.35 -18.73
CA SER A 36 -2.62 -14.51 -17.33
C SER A 36 -1.50 -15.27 -16.66
N PHE A 37 -0.68 -14.57 -15.88
CA PHE A 37 0.37 -15.17 -15.06
C PHE A 37 -0.33 -15.85 -13.88
N THR A 38 -0.94 -17.01 -14.12
CA THR A 38 -1.45 -17.91 -13.08
C THR A 38 -0.29 -18.65 -12.42
N ARG A 39 0.72 -17.89 -11.95
CA ARG A 39 1.67 -18.40 -10.97
C ARG A 39 1.07 -18.07 -9.63
N THR A 40 0.69 -19.10 -8.86
CA THR A 40 0.38 -18.95 -7.43
C THR A 40 1.66 -18.57 -6.72
N LEU A 41 2.04 -17.29 -6.80
CA LEU A 41 3.23 -16.74 -6.19
C LEU A 41 3.07 -16.86 -4.67
N ARG A 42 4.02 -17.52 -4.02
CA ARG A 42 4.03 -17.60 -2.57
C ARG A 42 4.70 -16.34 -2.04
N PRO A 43 4.07 -15.57 -1.12
CA PRO A 43 4.70 -14.38 -0.54
C PRO A 43 6.10 -14.67 0.02
N ASP A 44 6.25 -15.82 0.68
CA ASP A 44 7.52 -16.27 1.29
C ASP A 44 8.60 -16.66 0.25
N SER A 45 8.29 -16.62 -1.06
CA SER A 45 9.27 -16.87 -2.13
C SER A 45 9.74 -15.59 -2.82
N ILE A 46 9.23 -14.44 -2.40
CA ILE A 46 9.60 -13.13 -2.95
C ILE A 46 10.80 -12.63 -2.16
N ASP A 47 11.95 -12.53 -2.82
CA ASP A 47 13.13 -11.87 -2.27
C ASP A 47 12.90 -10.35 -2.27
N LEU A 48 12.49 -9.84 -1.11
CA LEU A 48 12.10 -8.45 -0.91
C LEU A 48 12.61 -7.93 0.45
N ASP A 49 13.36 -6.83 0.40
CA ASP A 49 13.70 -6.00 1.56
C ASP A 49 13.23 -4.57 1.28
N CYS A 50 12.36 -4.05 2.12
CA CYS A 50 11.67 -2.80 1.92
C CYS A 50 11.62 -1.96 3.19
N ILE A 51 12.02 -0.69 3.04
CA ILE A 51 11.69 0.38 3.95
C ILE A 51 10.78 1.34 3.19
N LEU A 52 9.54 1.47 3.65
CA LEU A 52 8.61 2.46 3.15
C LEU A 52 8.29 3.41 4.28
N ASP A 53 8.59 4.69 4.11
CA ASP A 53 8.18 5.72 5.06
C ASP A 53 7.31 6.78 4.41
N PHE A 54 6.38 7.29 5.20
CA PHE A 54 5.56 8.40 4.77
C PHE A 54 5.25 9.34 5.92
N ASN A 55 5.28 10.62 5.58
CA ASN A 55 5.01 11.71 6.51
C ASN A 55 3.60 12.24 6.24
N PHE A 56 2.82 12.43 7.30
CA PHE A 56 1.56 13.14 7.23
C PHE A 56 1.82 14.64 7.29
N ASN A 57 0.98 15.42 6.61
CA ASN A 57 1.01 16.86 6.79
C ASN A 57 0.45 17.20 8.19
N PRO A 58 1.23 17.81 9.09
CA PRO A 58 0.78 18.20 10.42
C PRO A 58 -0.37 19.22 10.39
N GLU A 59 -0.52 19.98 9.29
CA GLU A 59 -1.55 21.02 9.14
C GLU A 59 -2.83 20.52 8.45
N GLY A 60 -2.78 19.39 7.75
CA GLY A 60 -3.85 18.95 6.83
C GLY A 60 -4.82 17.92 7.38
N LEU A 61 -4.36 17.07 8.30
CA LEU A 61 -5.17 16.02 8.92
C LEU A 61 -4.87 16.08 10.41
N ARG A 62 -5.90 16.12 11.26
CA ARG A 62 -5.78 16.11 12.73
C ARG A 62 -5.26 14.75 13.25
N ARG A 63 -4.24 14.20 12.61
CA ARG A 63 -3.53 12.97 12.97
C ARG A 63 -2.50 13.33 14.02
N HIS A 64 -2.33 12.43 14.96
CA HIS A 64 -1.34 12.54 16.01
C HIS A 64 -0.02 11.88 15.59
N ILE A 65 -0.06 11.02 14.58
CA ILE A 65 1.12 10.43 13.96
C ILE A 65 1.63 11.35 12.85
N ASP A 66 2.90 11.75 12.95
CA ASP A 66 3.65 12.53 11.95
C ASP A 66 4.23 11.63 10.87
N LYS A 67 4.86 10.55 11.31
CA LYS A 67 5.65 9.67 10.44
C LYS A 67 5.31 8.22 10.71
N VAL A 68 5.22 7.45 9.64
CA VAL A 68 5.06 6.00 9.68
C VAL A 68 6.18 5.38 8.86
N ILE A 69 6.77 4.30 9.39
CA ILE A 69 7.86 3.56 8.76
C ILE A 69 7.45 2.08 8.76
N LEU A 70 7.23 1.52 7.58
CA LEU A 70 7.13 0.09 7.33
C LEU A 70 8.53 -0.48 7.12
N ILE A 71 8.84 -1.55 7.83
CA ILE A 71 10.04 -2.37 7.60
C ILE A 71 9.55 -3.77 7.25
N LEU A 72 9.87 -4.25 6.05
CA LEU A 72 9.38 -5.50 5.51
C LEU A 72 10.51 -6.27 4.82
N ASN A 73 10.91 -7.39 5.42
CA ASN A 73 11.85 -8.37 4.86
C ASN A 73 11.50 -9.79 5.33
N ASP A 74 12.29 -10.79 4.97
CA ASP A 74 12.01 -12.20 5.28
C ASP A 74 11.77 -12.51 6.77
N SER A 75 12.44 -11.78 7.65
CA SER A 75 12.40 -12.04 9.10
C SER A 75 11.56 -11.02 9.87
N VAL A 76 11.30 -9.85 9.28
CA VAL A 76 10.77 -8.68 9.99
C VAL A 76 9.63 -8.07 9.18
N ALA A 77 8.47 -7.89 9.83
CA ALA A 77 7.37 -7.11 9.31
C ALA A 77 6.85 -6.20 10.42
N LEU A 78 7.32 -4.96 10.44
CA LEU A 78 7.04 -4.00 11.51
C LEU A 78 6.51 -2.69 10.95
N ILE A 79 5.64 -2.04 11.72
CA ILE A 79 5.32 -0.64 11.54
C ILE A 79 5.81 0.12 12.76
N LYS A 80 6.60 1.18 12.52
CA LYS A 80 6.98 2.17 13.52
C LYS A 80 6.25 3.46 13.24
N THR A 81 5.78 4.12 14.28
CA THR A 81 5.13 5.43 14.17
C THR A 81 5.87 6.44 15.04
N ILE A 82 5.88 7.69 14.60
CA ILE A 82 6.39 8.82 15.35
C ILE A 82 5.25 9.83 15.47
N SER A 83 4.95 10.26 16.69
CA SER A 83 3.83 11.13 16.99
C SER A 83 4.26 12.56 17.32
N ILE A 84 3.40 13.53 16.98
CA ILE A 84 3.58 14.94 17.33
C ILE A 84 2.93 15.20 18.70
N GLY A 85 3.66 15.84 19.60
CA GLY A 85 3.14 16.32 20.89
C GLY A 85 3.69 15.59 22.12
N HIS A 86 3.23 16.04 23.30
CA HIS A 86 3.73 15.63 24.61
C HIS A 86 3.10 14.30 25.09
N SER A 87 3.20 13.22 24.30
CA SER A 87 2.90 11.88 24.81
C SER A 87 4.16 11.28 25.45
N ASP A 88 3.98 10.57 26.57
CA ASP A 88 5.07 9.87 27.26
C ASP A 88 5.77 8.81 26.39
N ASN A 89 5.10 8.38 25.31
CA ASN A 89 5.68 7.55 24.24
C ASN A 89 5.54 8.29 22.90
N PRO A 90 6.62 8.95 22.40
CA PRO A 90 6.60 9.63 21.11
C PRO A 90 6.65 8.66 19.92
N THR A 91 6.83 7.37 20.20
CA THR A 91 6.95 6.32 19.19
C THR A 91 6.16 5.09 19.57
N ALA A 92 5.50 4.46 18.60
CA ALA A 92 4.96 3.11 18.74
C ALA A 92 5.64 2.17 17.74
N THR A 93 5.73 0.89 18.08
CA THR A 93 6.19 -0.17 17.16
C THR A 93 5.26 -1.36 17.30
N VAL A 94 4.74 -1.85 16.18
CA VAL A 94 3.87 -3.01 16.12
C VAL A 94 4.39 -4.03 15.12
N SER A 95 4.24 -5.31 15.45
CA SER A 95 4.55 -6.41 14.54
C SER A 95 3.33 -6.78 13.72
N LEU A 96 3.45 -6.74 12.40
CA LEU A 96 2.36 -7.09 11.49
C LEU A 96 2.06 -8.58 11.59
N LYS A 97 0.78 -8.93 11.49
CA LYS A 97 0.38 -10.32 11.29
C LYS A 97 0.81 -10.78 9.91
N LYS A 98 1.07 -12.09 9.78
CA LYS A 98 1.50 -12.71 8.51
C LYS A 98 0.65 -12.28 7.32
N MET A 99 -0.69 -12.31 7.46
CA MET A 99 -1.60 -11.94 6.38
C MET A 99 -1.40 -10.50 5.89
N THR A 100 -1.18 -9.55 6.81
CA THR A 100 -0.93 -8.15 6.46
C THR A 100 0.43 -7.96 5.80
N ALA A 101 1.47 -8.62 6.33
CA ALA A 101 2.80 -8.60 5.73
C ALA A 101 2.80 -9.22 4.32
N ASP A 102 2.15 -10.37 4.15
CA ASP A 102 2.04 -11.08 2.87
C ASP A 102 1.31 -10.22 1.81
N CYS A 103 0.23 -9.54 2.19
CA CYS A 103 -0.47 -8.63 1.28
C CYS A 103 0.42 -7.47 0.82
N LEU A 104 1.14 -6.82 1.74
CA LEU A 104 2.07 -5.73 1.38
C LEU A 104 3.20 -6.22 0.47
N ARG A 105 3.76 -7.41 0.72
CA ARG A 105 4.77 -8.02 -0.17
C ARG A 105 4.23 -8.23 -1.58
N LEU A 106 3.01 -8.77 -1.69
CA LEU A 106 2.39 -9.03 -2.99
C LEU A 106 2.09 -7.72 -3.74
N PHE A 107 1.57 -6.69 -3.08
CA PHE A 107 1.33 -5.41 -3.74
C PHE A 107 2.63 -4.74 -4.23
N LEU A 108 3.69 -4.78 -3.42
CA LEU A 108 5.00 -4.26 -3.83
C LEU A 108 5.61 -5.05 -4.99
N TYR A 109 5.51 -6.39 -4.94
CA TYR A 109 5.96 -7.25 -6.02
C TYR A 109 5.18 -6.98 -7.31
N ASP A 110 3.85 -6.97 -7.25
CA ASP A 110 2.99 -6.74 -8.41
C ASP A 110 3.25 -5.35 -9.00
N LEU A 111 3.46 -4.33 -8.16
CA LEU A 111 3.81 -2.99 -8.61
C LEU A 111 5.16 -2.97 -9.35
N TYR A 112 6.23 -3.42 -8.70
CA TYR A 112 7.58 -3.19 -9.17
C TYR A 112 8.16 -4.29 -10.07
N SER A 113 7.43 -5.40 -10.23
CA SER A 113 7.75 -6.40 -11.25
C SER A 113 7.33 -5.95 -12.65
N THR A 114 6.32 -5.08 -12.77
CA THR A 114 5.80 -4.58 -14.05
C THR A 114 6.04 -3.10 -14.28
N HIS A 115 6.06 -2.28 -13.22
CA HIS A 115 6.24 -0.83 -13.31
C HIS A 115 7.57 -0.40 -12.68
N SER A 116 8.03 0.79 -13.05
CA SER A 116 9.24 1.39 -12.49
C SER A 116 8.98 2.43 -11.40
N SER A 117 7.72 2.76 -11.13
CA SER A 117 7.33 3.84 -10.21
C SER A 117 5.92 3.61 -9.67
N VAL A 118 5.61 4.24 -8.53
CA VAL A 118 4.23 4.34 -8.03
C VAL A 118 3.31 5.17 -8.92
N ILE A 119 3.87 6.06 -9.74
CA ILE A 119 3.15 6.88 -10.72
C ILE A 119 2.91 6.06 -11.98
N LYS A 120 1.73 6.18 -12.58
CA LYS A 120 1.43 5.53 -13.85
C LYS A 120 2.38 5.99 -14.95
N ASP A 121 2.79 5.07 -15.80
CA ASP A 121 3.79 5.30 -16.85
C ASP A 121 3.48 6.50 -17.75
N LYS A 122 2.18 6.75 -18.04
CA LYS A 122 1.72 7.90 -18.84
C LYS A 122 2.03 9.28 -18.24
N TYR A 123 2.36 9.37 -16.95
CA TYR A 123 2.60 10.62 -16.24
C TYR A 123 4.06 10.81 -15.80
N LEU A 124 4.94 9.82 -16.01
CA LEU A 124 6.32 9.86 -15.50
C LEU A 124 7.15 11.03 -16.04
N ASN A 125 6.87 11.45 -17.28
CA ASN A 125 7.58 12.54 -17.96
C ASN A 125 6.74 13.82 -18.04
N GLU A 126 5.58 13.85 -17.39
CA GLU A 126 4.69 14.99 -17.42
C GLU A 126 5.03 16.00 -16.32
N SER A 127 4.86 17.28 -16.64
CA SER A 127 5.02 18.34 -15.64
C SER A 127 3.84 18.30 -14.66
N HIS A 128 4.12 18.45 -13.37
CA HIS A 128 3.12 18.48 -12.30
C HIS A 128 3.29 19.73 -11.44
N TYR A 129 2.21 20.11 -10.75
CA TYR A 129 2.24 21.16 -9.75
C TYR A 129 3.00 20.73 -8.51
N ILE A 130 3.79 21.64 -7.94
CA ILE A 130 4.49 21.44 -6.68
C ILE A 130 3.67 22.06 -5.55
N PHE A 131 3.23 21.26 -4.61
CA PHE A 131 2.45 21.68 -3.44
C PHE A 131 3.31 21.69 -2.17
N SER A 132 3.14 22.74 -1.35
CA SER A 132 3.80 22.86 -0.05
C SER A 132 3.23 21.89 1.00
N ASN A 133 2.05 21.32 0.75
CA ASN A 133 1.46 20.31 1.63
C ASN A 133 2.28 19.02 1.53
N SER A 134 2.96 18.65 2.61
CA SER A 134 3.85 17.49 2.63
C SER A 134 3.08 16.21 2.95
N SER A 135 2.78 15.41 1.93
CA SER A 135 2.53 13.96 2.10
C SER A 135 3.61 13.23 1.33
N ILE A 136 4.82 13.27 1.89
CA ILE A 136 6.01 12.70 1.26
C ILE A 136 6.01 11.21 1.54
N TRP A 137 6.09 10.43 0.47
CA TRP A 137 6.30 9.00 0.49
C TRP A 137 7.70 8.71 -0.02
N HIS A 138 8.41 7.85 0.71
CA HIS A 138 9.71 7.34 0.33
C HIS A 138 9.68 5.81 0.37
N ILE A 139 10.23 5.19 -0.68
CA ILE A 139 10.32 3.74 -0.84
C ILE A 139 11.76 3.40 -1.20
N ASP A 140 12.47 2.74 -0.28
CA ASP A 140 13.73 2.04 -0.56
C ASP A 140 13.45 0.53 -0.56
N LEU A 141 13.52 -0.07 -1.73
CA LEU A 141 13.13 -1.45 -1.97
C LEU A 141 14.23 -2.17 -2.76
N THR A 142 14.66 -3.33 -2.26
CA THR A 142 15.39 -4.32 -3.05
C THR A 142 14.43 -5.45 -3.40
N LEU A 143 14.21 -5.68 -4.70
CA LEU A 143 13.35 -6.73 -5.23
C LEU A 143 14.13 -7.63 -6.18
N ASN A 144 14.33 -8.90 -5.82
CA ASN A 144 15.13 -9.87 -6.60
C ASN A 144 16.50 -9.29 -7.02
N GLY A 145 17.18 -8.58 -6.10
CA GLY A 145 18.45 -7.90 -6.35
C GLY A 145 18.40 -6.57 -7.12
N LYS A 146 17.23 -6.14 -7.60
CA LYS A 146 17.05 -4.81 -8.21
C LYS A 146 16.69 -3.79 -7.12
N ARG A 147 17.48 -2.72 -7.01
CA ARG A 147 17.18 -1.60 -6.10
C ARG A 147 16.22 -0.59 -6.75
N ILE A 148 15.27 -0.12 -5.97
CA ILE A 148 14.29 0.91 -6.27
C ILE A 148 14.37 1.92 -5.12
N ASP A 149 14.54 3.18 -5.48
CA ASP A 149 14.67 4.31 -4.55
C ASP A 149 13.80 5.43 -5.13
N GLU A 150 12.60 5.59 -4.60
CA GLU A 150 11.60 6.54 -5.08
C GLU A 150 11.12 7.44 -3.94
N SER A 151 11.01 8.73 -4.22
CA SER A 151 10.41 9.72 -3.32
C SER A 151 9.43 10.59 -4.09
N LEU A 152 8.23 10.79 -3.54
CA LEU A 152 7.22 11.65 -4.13
C LEU A 152 6.41 12.39 -3.07
N ASN A 153 5.89 13.55 -3.42
CA ASN A 153 4.78 14.16 -2.70
C ASN A 153 3.47 13.72 -3.37
N ILE A 154 2.60 13.05 -2.63
CA ILE A 154 1.32 12.58 -3.17
C ILE A 154 0.47 13.72 -3.73
N TYR A 155 0.49 14.90 -3.07
CA TYR A 155 -0.35 16.02 -3.48
C TYR A 155 0.03 16.62 -4.82
N ASP A 156 1.33 16.57 -5.16
CA ASP A 156 1.85 17.08 -6.42
C ASP A 156 1.19 16.36 -7.61
N TYR A 157 1.00 15.05 -7.49
CA TYR A 157 0.39 14.23 -8.54
C TYR A 157 -1.14 14.21 -8.45
N MET A 158 -1.72 14.13 -7.25
CA MET A 158 -3.18 14.08 -7.05
C MET A 158 -3.90 15.33 -7.59
N VAL A 159 -3.27 16.49 -7.49
CA VAL A 159 -3.88 17.74 -7.99
C VAL A 159 -3.60 17.93 -9.48
N SER A 160 -2.51 17.36 -9.99
CA SER A 160 -2.10 17.54 -11.39
C SER A 160 -2.82 16.63 -12.36
N PHE A 161 -3.19 15.41 -11.93
CA PHE A 161 -3.67 14.38 -12.85
C PHE A 161 -4.88 13.63 -12.29
N GLU A 162 -5.69 13.12 -13.21
CA GLU A 162 -6.75 12.16 -12.88
C GLU A 162 -6.13 10.77 -12.69
N ASP A 163 -6.36 10.21 -11.49
CA ASP A 163 -5.89 8.88 -11.07
C ASP A 163 -4.40 8.62 -11.42
N PRO A 164 -3.46 9.35 -10.79
CA PRO A 164 -2.05 9.33 -11.14
C PRO A 164 -1.32 8.06 -10.73
N PHE A 165 -1.87 7.31 -9.79
CA PHE A 165 -1.15 6.24 -9.09
C PHE A 165 -1.46 4.87 -9.68
N ASN A 166 -0.45 4.00 -9.68
CA ASN A 166 -0.68 2.59 -9.95
C ASN A 166 -1.61 1.98 -8.90
N PHE A 167 -2.53 1.13 -9.34
CA PHE A 167 -3.56 0.52 -8.49
C PHE A 167 -2.97 -0.17 -7.25
N GLN A 168 -1.84 -0.86 -7.41
CA GLN A 168 -1.18 -1.54 -6.29
C GLN A 168 -0.59 -0.56 -5.26
N PHE A 169 -0.07 0.60 -5.70
CA PHE A 169 0.33 1.65 -4.78
C PHE A 169 -0.87 2.19 -4.00
N ASP A 170 -2.02 2.35 -4.66
CA ASP A 170 -3.23 2.78 -3.97
C ASP A 170 -3.69 1.78 -2.91
N ARG A 171 -3.59 0.46 -3.17
CA ARG A 171 -3.83 -0.60 -2.17
C ARG A 171 -2.88 -0.51 -0.99
N ILE A 172 -1.58 -0.29 -1.23
CA ILE A 172 -0.58 -0.07 -0.18
C ILE A 172 -0.97 1.14 0.66
N ARG A 173 -1.28 2.28 0.02
CA ARG A 173 -1.68 3.53 0.67
C ARG A 173 -2.90 3.34 1.58
N GLN A 174 -3.96 2.73 1.06
CA GLN A 174 -5.18 2.45 1.83
C GLN A 174 -4.91 1.55 3.03
N LEU A 175 -4.11 0.48 2.86
CA LEU A 175 -3.77 -0.44 3.95
C LEU A 175 -2.92 0.24 5.02
N MET A 176 -1.88 1.01 4.62
CA MET A 176 -1.05 1.76 5.56
C MET A 176 -1.88 2.78 6.37
N TYR A 177 -2.83 3.46 5.74
CA TYR A 177 -3.74 4.38 6.43
C TYR A 177 -4.66 3.65 7.42
N ALA A 178 -5.21 2.49 7.05
CA ALA A 178 -6.04 1.68 7.94
C ALA A 178 -5.27 1.20 9.18
N ILE A 179 -4.04 0.70 8.98
CA ILE A 179 -3.18 0.27 10.10
C ILE A 179 -2.83 1.46 10.99
N THR A 180 -2.48 2.61 10.40
CA THR A 180 -2.17 3.83 11.14
C THR A 180 -3.37 4.28 11.99
N ASN A 181 -4.58 4.31 11.40
CA ASN A 181 -5.80 4.66 12.13
C ASN A 181 -6.04 3.71 13.31
N LYS A 182 -5.77 2.41 13.13
CA LYS A 182 -5.87 1.44 14.23
C LYS A 182 -4.85 1.70 15.34
N ILE A 183 -3.60 2.02 15.00
CA ILE A 183 -2.58 2.40 15.99
C ILE A 183 -3.00 3.64 16.79
N GLU A 184 -3.57 4.66 16.13
CA GLU A 184 -4.05 5.86 16.83
C GLU A 184 -5.17 5.54 17.84
N ARG A 185 -6.08 4.62 17.50
CA ARG A 185 -7.15 4.19 18.41
C ARG A 185 -6.63 3.31 19.55
N ASP A 186 -5.88 2.26 19.22
CA ASP A 186 -5.55 1.19 20.16
C ASP A 186 -4.37 1.57 21.07
N ILE A 187 -3.36 2.26 20.53
CA ILE A 187 -2.11 2.57 21.24
C ILE A 187 -2.09 4.01 21.74
N LEU A 188 -2.47 4.96 20.90
CA LEU A 188 -2.46 6.38 21.27
C LEU A 188 -3.77 6.83 21.94
N GLN A 189 -4.75 5.93 22.09
CA GLN A 189 -6.03 6.12 22.76
C GLN A 189 -6.80 7.35 22.26
N LYS A 190 -6.72 7.61 20.95
CA LYS A 190 -7.36 8.75 20.30
C LYS A 190 -8.76 8.38 19.82
N ASN A 191 -9.75 8.56 20.70
CA ASN A 191 -11.14 8.17 20.48
C ASN A 191 -11.88 8.94 19.36
N ASN A 192 -11.30 10.04 18.88
CA ASN A 192 -11.89 10.85 17.80
C ASN A 192 -11.51 10.36 16.39
N VAL A 193 -10.75 9.27 16.28
CA VAL A 193 -10.35 8.69 14.99
C VAL A 193 -11.45 7.74 14.52
N THR A 194 -12.27 8.20 13.57
CA THR A 194 -13.29 7.36 12.94
C THR A 194 -12.64 6.32 12.03
N PRO A 195 -13.02 5.04 12.12
CA PRO A 195 -12.52 4.01 11.21
C PRO A 195 -13.13 4.23 9.82
N GLU A 196 -12.36 4.85 8.93
CA GLU A 196 -12.65 4.86 7.51
C GLU A 196 -11.60 3.99 6.82
N ALA A 197 -11.96 2.72 6.59
CA ALA A 197 -11.17 1.78 5.82
C ALA A 197 -12.00 1.34 4.62
N ALA A 198 -11.34 1.16 3.48
CA ALA A 198 -11.99 0.66 2.27
C ALA A 198 -12.61 -0.73 2.52
N GLU A 199 -13.72 -1.03 1.85
CA GLU A 199 -14.52 -2.25 2.06
C GLU A 199 -13.67 -3.53 2.06
N TRP A 200 -12.79 -3.69 1.08
CA TRP A 200 -11.90 -4.85 0.97
C TRP A 200 -10.98 -5.04 2.20
N ILE A 201 -10.60 -3.97 2.89
CA ILE A 201 -9.78 -4.04 4.10
C ILE A 201 -10.61 -4.62 5.24
N ASN A 202 -11.86 -4.16 5.37
CA ASN A 202 -12.78 -4.64 6.40
C ASN A 202 -13.13 -6.12 6.18
N GLU A 203 -13.35 -6.52 4.93
CA GLU A 203 -13.62 -7.90 4.55
C GLU A 203 -12.43 -8.83 4.78
N MET A 204 -11.21 -8.36 4.52
CA MET A 204 -10.02 -9.20 4.57
C MET A 204 -9.41 -9.29 5.96
N PHE A 205 -9.26 -8.16 6.66
CA PHE A 205 -8.51 -8.08 7.91
C PHE A 205 -9.40 -8.01 9.13
N HIS A 206 -10.66 -7.57 8.99
CA HIS A 206 -11.60 -7.40 10.10
C HIS A 206 -11.02 -6.56 11.26
N ASP A 207 -10.31 -5.46 10.94
CA ASP A 207 -9.57 -4.62 11.88
C ASP A 207 -8.44 -5.34 12.66
N VAL A 208 -7.92 -6.46 12.14
CA VAL A 208 -6.88 -7.27 12.78
C VAL A 208 -5.61 -7.30 11.93
N PHE A 209 -4.77 -6.27 12.08
CA PHE A 209 -3.57 -6.07 11.25
C PHE A 209 -2.24 -6.48 11.92
N TYR A 210 -2.14 -6.34 13.24
CA TYR A 210 -0.91 -6.54 14.00
C TYR A 210 -1.16 -7.33 15.29
N HIS A 211 -0.07 -7.76 15.92
CA HIS A 211 -0.06 -8.52 17.18
C HIS A 211 -0.31 -7.62 18.40
#